data_AF-A0A1I5USD8-F1
#
_entry.id   AF-A0A1I5USD8-F1
#
_cell.length_a   1.000
_cell.length_b   1.000
_cell.length_c   1.000
_cell.angle_alpha   90.00
_cell.angle_beta   90.00
_cell.angle_gamma   90.00
#
_symmetry.space_group_name_H-M   'P 1'
#
loop_
_entity.id
_entity.type
_entity.pdbx_description
1 polymer ?
#
loop_
_entity_poly.entity_id
_entity_poly.type
_entity_poly.pdbx_seq_one_letter_code
_entity_poly.pdbx_strand_id
1 'polypeptide(L)'
;MSKKEILQNGVNQVFYEEEWYPPISEALKNLTAAQACWKPDGMATNTIWENVNHLLIFKERLLSRLLQDDTFVVPQNNDDTFVQGGLNEEEAWQETMSRTFHVHDALQSSLTSLQEAQLDQQCPSLPARRSYL
;
A
#
# COMPACT_ATOMS: atom_id res chain seq x y z
N MET A 1 5.23 9.04 24.33
CA MET A 1 5.40 8.57 22.95
C MET A 1 5.38 9.80 22.05
N SER A 2 6.41 10.02 21.25
CA SER A 2 6.46 11.12 20.27
C SER A 2 5.52 10.84 19.09
N LYS A 3 5.25 11.84 18.24
CA LYS A 3 4.41 11.63 17.03
C LYS A 3 5.10 10.64 16.09
N LYS A 4 6.42 10.75 15.96
CA LYS A 4 7.21 9.83 15.16
C LYS A 4 7.12 8.40 15.68
N GLU A 5 7.25 8.19 16.99
CA GLU A 5 7.12 6.86 17.61
C GLU A 5 5.74 6.25 17.35
N ILE A 6 4.66 7.03 17.48
CA ILE A 6 3.29 6.56 17.19
C ILE A 6 3.16 6.12 15.73
N LEU A 7 3.68 6.92 14.79
CA LEU A 7 3.64 6.59 13.37
C LEU A 7 4.49 5.35 13.06
N GLN A 8 5.68 5.22 13.65
CA GLN A 8 6.56 4.08 13.42
C GLN A 8 5.93 2.79 13.92
N ASN A 9 5.31 2.82 15.11
CA ASN A 9 4.58 1.68 15.65
C ASN A 9 3.41 1.30 14.72
N GLY A 10 2.61 2.25 14.27
CA GLY A 10 1.48 1.99 13.37
C GLY A 10 1.91 1.40 12.02
N VAL A 11 3.01 1.91 11.44
CA VAL A 11 3.59 1.38 10.20
C VAL A 11 4.07 -0.06 10.39
N ASN A 12 4.68 -0.38 11.53
CA ASN A 12 5.16 -1.73 11.80
C ASN A 12 4.01 -2.72 12.07
N GLN A 13 3.04 -2.33 12.89
CA GLN A 13 1.89 -3.16 13.28
C GLN A 13 0.96 -3.47 12.10
N VAL A 14 0.78 -2.53 11.17
CA VAL A 14 -0.12 -2.80 10.03
C VAL A 14 0.44 -3.85 9.08
N PHE A 15 1.77 -4.04 9.03
CA PHE A 15 2.39 -4.83 7.97
C PHE A 15 3.25 -6.00 8.44
N TYR A 16 3.94 -5.91 9.58
CA TYR A 16 4.87 -6.94 10.05
C TYR A 16 4.57 -7.49 11.44
N GLU A 17 4.07 -6.67 12.37
CA GLU A 17 3.81 -7.09 13.74
C GLU A 17 2.33 -7.31 13.99
N GLU A 18 1.97 -8.50 14.47
CA GLU A 18 0.60 -8.77 14.92
C GLU A 18 0.24 -7.93 16.14
N GLU A 19 -0.97 -7.39 16.12
CA GLU A 19 -1.57 -6.71 17.26
C GLU A 19 -3.04 -7.15 17.41
N TRP A 20 -4.01 -6.23 17.37
CA TRP A 20 -5.43 -6.59 17.41
C TRP A 20 -5.90 -7.40 16.18
N TYR A 21 -5.11 -7.39 15.10
CA TYR A 21 -5.38 -8.09 13.85
C TYR A 21 -4.07 -8.63 13.25
N PRO A 22 -4.14 -9.70 12.43
CA PRO A 22 -2.98 -10.20 11.71
C PRO A 22 -2.39 -9.13 10.78
N PRO A 23 -1.06 -9.01 10.70
CA PRO A 23 -0.42 -8.03 9.84
C PRO A 23 -0.60 -8.40 8.37
N ILE A 24 -0.54 -7.40 7.47
CA ILE A 24 -0.73 -7.61 6.02
C ILE A 24 0.25 -8.66 5.47
N SER A 25 1.52 -8.67 5.90
CA SER A 25 2.50 -9.64 5.40
C SER A 25 2.10 -11.09 5.69
N GLU A 26 1.53 -11.37 6.87
CA GLU A 26 1.06 -12.72 7.23
C GLU A 26 -0.24 -13.05 6.50
N ALA A 27 -1.16 -12.09 6.37
CA ALA A 27 -2.43 -12.30 5.65
C ALA A 27 -2.24 -12.64 4.16
N LEU A 28 -1.14 -12.17 3.55
CA LEU A 28 -0.83 -12.42 2.14
C LEU A 28 0.14 -13.60 1.92
N LYS A 29 0.66 -14.18 3.00
CA LYS A 29 1.72 -15.18 2.96
C LYS A 29 1.27 -16.45 2.24
N ASN A 30 2.10 -16.92 1.31
CA ASN A 30 1.90 -18.15 0.55
C ASN A 30 0.57 -18.23 -0.23
N LEU A 31 -0.08 -17.09 -0.49
CA LEU A 31 -1.22 -17.06 -1.40
C LEU A 31 -0.74 -17.25 -2.84
N THR A 32 -1.44 -18.10 -3.58
CA THR A 32 -1.31 -18.24 -5.03
C THR A 32 -2.13 -17.16 -5.76
N ALA A 33 -1.82 -16.90 -7.03
CA ALA A 33 -2.62 -16.02 -7.88
C ALA A 33 -4.10 -16.44 -7.92
N ALA A 34 -4.38 -17.74 -7.99
CA ALA A 34 -5.75 -18.27 -7.99
C ALA A 34 -6.51 -17.94 -6.69
N GLN A 35 -5.86 -18.05 -5.54
CA GLN A 35 -6.44 -17.65 -4.24
C GLN A 35 -6.60 -16.14 -4.14
N ALA A 36 -5.61 -15.39 -4.63
CA ALA A 36 -5.66 -13.92 -4.62
C ALA A 36 -6.77 -13.37 -5.52
N CYS A 37 -7.11 -14.07 -6.62
CA CYS A 37 -8.21 -13.75 -7.53
C CYS A 37 -9.59 -14.24 -7.05
N TRP A 38 -9.64 -15.03 -5.98
CA TRP A 38 -10.89 -15.63 -5.55
C TRP A 38 -11.85 -14.57 -4.98
N LYS A 39 -13.13 -14.69 -5.32
CA LYS A 39 -14.22 -13.97 -4.68
C LYS A 39 -15.50 -14.81 -4.71
N PRO A 40 -16.43 -14.61 -3.76
CA PRO A 40 -17.69 -15.32 -3.75
C PRO A 40 -18.56 -14.97 -4.97
N ASP A 41 -19.19 -15.99 -5.56
CA ASP A 41 -20.03 -15.84 -6.75
C ASP A 41 -21.21 -14.90 -6.48
N GLY A 42 -21.47 -14.00 -7.44
CA GLY A 42 -22.61 -13.08 -7.38
C GLY A 42 -22.48 -11.95 -6.35
N MET A 43 -21.34 -11.83 -5.64
CA MET A 43 -21.10 -10.73 -4.72
C MET A 43 -20.28 -9.61 -5.37
N ALA A 44 -20.73 -8.38 -5.20
CA ALA A 44 -19.97 -7.18 -5.58
C ALA A 44 -18.88 -6.89 -4.54
N THR A 45 -17.83 -7.71 -4.52
CA THR A 45 -16.66 -7.55 -3.65
C THR A 45 -15.39 -7.58 -4.47
N ASN A 46 -14.39 -6.83 -4.00
CA ASN A 46 -13.04 -6.90 -4.54
C ASN A 46 -12.35 -8.20 -4.10
N THR A 47 -11.50 -8.76 -4.97
CA THR A 47 -10.62 -9.88 -4.63
C THR A 47 -9.51 -9.42 -3.67
N ILE A 48 -8.70 -10.37 -3.20
CA ILE A 48 -7.50 -10.04 -2.43
C ILE A 48 -6.51 -9.24 -3.30
N TRP A 49 -6.28 -9.64 -4.55
CA TRP A 49 -5.34 -8.96 -5.44
C TRP A 49 -5.80 -7.52 -5.74
N GLU A 50 -7.09 -7.32 -6.01
CA GLU A 50 -7.67 -5.97 -6.21
C GLU A 50 -7.44 -5.08 -4.99
N ASN A 51 -7.69 -5.60 -3.77
CA ASN A 51 -7.45 -4.84 -2.53
C ASN A 51 -5.96 -4.56 -2.28
N VAL A 52 -5.06 -5.51 -2.60
CA VAL A 52 -3.61 -5.29 -2.49
C VAL A 52 -3.16 -4.19 -3.44
N ASN A 53 -3.60 -4.19 -4.69
CA ASN A 53 -3.27 -3.15 -5.66
C ASN A 53 -3.79 -1.78 -5.24
N HIS A 54 -5.01 -1.73 -4.71
CA HIS A 54 -5.57 -0.49 -4.17
C HIS A 54 -4.69 0.10 -3.06
N LEU A 55 -4.32 -0.71 -2.07
CA LEU A 55 -3.45 -0.27 -0.97
C LEU A 55 -2.03 0.08 -1.45
N LEU A 56 -1.47 -0.70 -2.36
CA LEU A 56 -0.16 -0.47 -2.96
C LEU A 56 -0.10 0.88 -3.65
N ILE A 57 -1.07 1.22 -4.50
CA ILE A 57 -1.09 2.49 -5.24
C ILE A 57 -1.10 3.70 -4.29
N PHE A 58 -1.86 3.65 -3.19
CA PHE A 58 -1.85 4.75 -2.22
C PHE A 58 -0.57 4.81 -1.39
N LYS A 59 0.08 3.67 -1.14
CA LYS A 59 1.42 3.63 -0.54
C LYS A 59 2.49 4.19 -1.48
N GLU A 60 2.47 3.85 -2.77
CA GLU A 60 3.34 4.42 -3.80
C GLU A 60 3.14 5.93 -3.95
N ARG A 61 1.88 6.38 -3.91
CA ARG A 61 1.55 7.80 -3.89
C ARG A 61 2.09 8.51 -2.65
N LEU A 62 2.03 7.88 -1.48
CA LEU A 62 2.60 8.47 -0.26
C LEU A 62 4.13 8.54 -0.36
N LEU A 63 4.76 7.46 -0.83
CA LEU A 63 6.21 7.38 -0.96
C LEU A 63 6.74 8.40 -1.96
N SER A 64 6.12 8.52 -3.13
CA SER A 64 6.49 9.53 -4.14
C SER A 64 6.42 10.96 -3.59
N ARG A 65 5.42 11.28 -2.76
CA ARG A 65 5.35 12.58 -2.08
C ARG A 65 6.50 12.79 -1.11
N LEU A 66 6.82 11.80 -0.28
CA LEU A 66 7.92 11.88 0.69
C LEU A 66 9.28 12.06 -0.01
N LEU A 67 9.46 11.41 -1.15
CA LEU A 67 10.69 11.46 -1.94
C LEU A 67 10.72 12.59 -2.97
N GLN A 68 9.64 13.36 -3.11
CA GLN A 68 9.45 14.37 -4.17
C GLN A 68 9.65 13.81 -5.58
N ASP A 69 9.23 12.57 -5.79
CA ASP A 69 9.25 11.88 -7.08
C ASP A 69 8.04 12.30 -7.92
N ASP A 70 8.29 12.92 -9.07
CA ASP A 70 7.28 13.41 -10.02
C ASP A 70 6.89 12.38 -11.10
N THR A 71 7.48 11.18 -11.07
CA THR A 71 7.21 10.12 -12.04
C THR A 71 5.96 9.29 -11.70
N PHE A 72 5.41 9.43 -10.48
CA PHE A 72 4.21 8.70 -10.07
C PHE A 72 2.99 9.12 -10.90
N VAL A 73 2.42 8.16 -11.61
CA VAL A 73 1.20 8.37 -12.41
C VAL A 73 -0.01 8.23 -11.51
N VAL A 74 -0.69 9.36 -11.29
CA VAL A 74 -1.90 9.42 -10.48
C VAL A 74 -3.06 8.71 -11.20
N PRO A 75 -3.77 7.77 -10.55
CA PRO A 75 -4.99 7.15 -11.10
C PRO A 75 -6.04 8.21 -11.47
N GLN A 76 -6.81 8.01 -12.54
CA GLN A 76 -7.82 8.97 -12.96
C GLN A 76 -9.06 8.92 -12.06
N ASN A 77 -9.40 7.73 -11.58
CA ASN A 77 -10.49 7.49 -10.64
C ASN A 77 -10.12 6.37 -9.64
N ASN A 78 -11.04 6.04 -8.73
CA ASN A 78 -10.83 5.01 -7.71
C ASN A 78 -10.80 3.59 -8.30
N ASP A 79 -11.59 3.32 -9.34
CA ASP A 79 -11.72 1.99 -9.94
C ASP A 79 -10.42 1.58 -10.67
N ASP A 80 -9.67 2.55 -11.20
CA ASP A 80 -8.35 2.33 -11.81
C ASP A 80 -7.34 1.69 -10.85
N THR A 81 -7.61 1.71 -9.53
CA THR A 81 -6.70 1.16 -8.52
C THR A 81 -6.93 -0.33 -8.21
N PHE A 82 -8.02 -0.91 -8.72
CA PHE A 82 -8.36 -2.32 -8.53
C PHE A 82 -8.00 -3.18 -9.75
N VAL A 83 -7.16 -2.71 -10.68
CA VAL A 83 -6.73 -3.54 -11.83
C VAL A 83 -5.83 -4.68 -11.32
N GLN A 84 -6.15 -5.94 -11.62
CA GLN A 84 -5.39 -7.13 -11.23
C GLN A 84 -5.01 -8.02 -12.43
N GLY A 85 -4.12 -8.99 -12.20
CA GLY A 85 -3.81 -10.05 -13.16
C GLY A 85 -4.83 -11.20 -13.17
N GLY A 86 -4.49 -12.26 -13.88
CA GLY A 86 -5.30 -13.47 -14.04
C GLY A 86 -5.00 -14.58 -13.02
N LEU A 87 -5.94 -15.53 -12.87
CA LEU A 87 -5.85 -16.65 -11.91
C LEU A 87 -4.67 -17.61 -12.10
N ASN A 88 -4.03 -17.60 -13.27
CA ASN A 88 -2.85 -18.41 -13.60
C ASN A 88 -1.56 -17.58 -13.71
N GLU A 89 -1.60 -16.29 -13.36
CA GLU A 89 -0.49 -15.36 -13.52
C GLU A 89 0.33 -15.24 -12.23
N GLU A 90 0.90 -16.36 -11.77
CA GLU A 90 1.66 -16.42 -10.52
C GLU A 90 2.84 -15.44 -10.50
N GLU A 91 3.54 -15.29 -11.62
CA GLU A 91 4.65 -14.32 -11.74
C GLU A 91 4.19 -12.88 -11.50
N ALA A 92 3.06 -12.47 -12.08
CA ALA A 92 2.51 -11.13 -11.90
C ALA A 92 2.00 -10.91 -10.46
N TRP A 93 1.49 -11.97 -9.82
CA TRP A 93 1.11 -11.92 -8.40
C TRP A 93 2.35 -11.74 -7.51
N GLN A 94 3.40 -12.51 -7.75
CA GLN A 94 4.66 -12.38 -7.00
C GLN A 94 5.33 -11.03 -7.24
N GLU A 95 5.24 -10.45 -8.44
CA GLU A 95 5.69 -9.07 -8.70
C GLU A 95 4.89 -8.05 -7.88
N THR A 96 3.55 -8.18 -7.85
CA THR A 96 2.67 -7.33 -7.03
C THR A 96 3.06 -7.41 -5.55
N MET A 97 3.31 -8.63 -5.05
CA MET A 97 3.77 -8.86 -3.69
C MET A 97 5.12 -8.20 -3.45
N SER A 98 6.11 -8.45 -4.30
CA SER A 98 7.44 -7.85 -4.19
C SER A 98 7.38 -6.31 -4.13
N ARG A 99 6.59 -5.68 -5.01
CA ARG A 99 6.34 -4.24 -4.98
C ARG A 99 5.69 -3.78 -3.69
N THR A 100 4.72 -4.52 -3.17
CA THR A 100 4.02 -4.21 -1.91
C THR A 100 4.96 -4.19 -0.71
N PHE A 101 5.83 -5.20 -0.57
CA PHE A 101 6.84 -5.22 0.48
C PHE A 101 7.86 -4.10 0.30
N HIS A 102 8.40 -3.94 -0.91
CA HIS A 102 9.40 -2.92 -1.20
C HIS A 102 8.91 -1.49 -0.87
N VAL A 103 7.71 -1.13 -1.32
CA VAL A 103 7.13 0.19 -1.07
C VAL A 103 6.87 0.39 0.43
N HIS A 104 6.42 -0.64 1.14
CA HIS A 104 6.21 -0.54 2.58
C HIS A 104 7.53 -0.33 3.35
N ASP A 105 8.58 -1.07 3.01
CA ASP A 105 9.91 -0.91 3.62
C ASP A 105 10.51 0.47 3.33
N ALA A 106 10.32 0.98 2.11
CA ALA A 106 10.74 2.33 1.74
C ALA A 106 9.98 3.40 2.53
N LEU A 107 8.69 3.21 2.80
CA LEU A 107 7.90 4.09 3.67
C LEU A 107 8.41 4.05 5.13
N GLN A 108 8.67 2.86 5.66
CA GLN A 108 9.21 2.69 7.02
C GLN A 108 10.59 3.35 7.16
N SER A 109 11.45 3.17 6.16
CA SER A 109 12.78 3.78 6.09
C SER A 109 12.70 5.31 6.00
N SER A 110 11.81 5.83 5.16
CA SER A 110 11.55 7.27 5.02
C SER A 110 11.05 7.86 6.34
N LEU A 111 10.11 7.21 7.02
CA LEU A 111 9.63 7.66 8.32
C LEU A 111 10.75 7.65 9.38
N THR A 112 11.62 6.65 9.35
CA THR A 112 12.74 6.52 10.28
C THR A 112 13.79 7.61 10.07
N SER A 113 14.01 8.06 8.84
CA SER A 113 14.98 9.12 8.54
C SER A 113 14.45 10.54 8.83
N LEU A 114 13.13 10.74 8.87
CA LEU A 114 12.53 12.03 9.19
C LEU A 114 12.82 12.47 10.63
N GLN A 115 13.15 13.75 10.83
CA GLN A 115 13.22 14.37 12.15
C GLN A 115 11.80 14.71 12.64
N GLU A 116 11.58 14.70 13.96
CA GLU A 116 10.25 14.97 14.56
C GLU A 116 9.64 16.30 14.05
N ALA A 117 10.45 17.35 13.95
CA ALA A 117 10.00 18.66 13.47
C ALA A 117 9.60 18.68 11.98
N GLN A 118 10.10 17.75 11.17
CA GLN A 118 9.71 17.63 9.76
C GLN A 118 8.29 17.06 9.60
N LEU A 119 7.75 16.37 10.61
CA LEU A 119 6.37 15.88 10.59
C LEU A 119 5.33 17.01 10.65
N ASP A 120 5.74 18.19 11.12
CA ASP A 120 4.89 19.39 11.18
C ASP A 120 5.02 20.27 9.93
N GLN A 121 5.95 19.93 9.03
CA GLN A 121 6.15 20.68 7.80
C GLN A 121 5.11 20.26 6.76
N GLN A 122 4.56 21.25 6.06
CA GLN A 122 3.73 20.98 4.90
C GLN A 122 4.64 20.37 3.82
N CYS A 123 4.22 19.22 3.27
CA CYS A 123 4.91 18.55 2.17
C CYS A 123 4.08 18.71 0.89
N PRO A 124 4.38 19.69 0.01
CA PRO A 124 3.65 19.87 -1.24
C PRO A 124 4.47 19.40 -2.44
N SER A 125 3.87 18.50 -3.21
CA SER A 125 4.15 18.33 -4.65
C SER A 125 2.88 17.95 -5.41
N LEU A 126 1.99 17.16 -4.77
CA LEU A 126 0.67 16.79 -5.29
C LEU A 126 -0.45 17.16 -4.30
N PRO A 127 -1.69 17.45 -4.74
CA PRO A 127 -2.83 17.64 -3.84
C PRO A 127 -3.06 16.39 -2.96
N ALA A 128 -3.34 16.55 -1.66
CA ALA A 128 -3.60 15.43 -0.75
C ALA A 128 -4.88 14.66 -1.14
N ARG A 129 -5.92 15.39 -1.55
CA ARG A 129 -7.09 14.86 -2.28
C ARG A 129 -7.22 15.66 -3.58
N ARG A 130 -7.15 14.98 -4.73
CA ARG A 130 -8.09 15.32 -5.80
C ARG A 130 -9.34 14.52 -5.47
N SER A 131 -10.49 15.18 -5.44
CA SER A 131 -11.77 14.49 -5.32
C SER A 131 -11.91 13.63 -6.56
N TYR A 132 -11.63 12.34 -6.45
CA TYR A 132 -12.03 11.38 -7.46
C TYR A 132 -13.53 11.22 -7.26
N LEU A 133 -14.29 11.92 -8.10
CA LEU A 133 -15.74 11.74 -8.24
C LEU A 133 -16.01 10.52 -9.10
#